data_AF-J3CMK0-F1
#
_entry.id   AF-J3CMK0-F1
#
_cell.length_a   1.000
_cell.length_b   1.000
_cell.length_c   1.000
_cell.angle_alpha   90.00
_cell.angle_beta   90.00
_cell.angle_gamma   90.00
#
_symmetry.space_group_name_H-M   'P 1'
#
loop_
_entity.id
_entity.type
_entity.pdbx_description
1 polymer ?
#
loop_
_entity_poly.entity_id
_entity_poly.type
_entity_poly.pdbx_seq_one_letter_code
_entity_poly.pdbx_strand_id
1 'polypeptide(L)'
;MSESGTVTGYTPPVRKIIHIDMDAFYASVEQRDNPELRGKPVAVGGSAERGVVAAASYEARKFGVRSAMPSVTAKRQCPDLIFVRPRFEVYKAISRQIREIFAEHTPVIEPLSLDEAYLDVTENLQGIPLARDVALRIRDKIKAETGLNASAGISYNKFLAKLASDHRKPNGQYVISPEMGPAFVETLPVGKFHGIGPATAAKMNALGLFTGLDIRNQTLEFMNANFGKSGAYYYWISRGVDERPVRANRIRKSIGAETTFSTDLDTFDALAAELRPLVDKVWRHCETSGNRGRTVTLKVKFADFEIVTRSRSVPAPVAGRDELERLACGLLEVEMPLPKSVRLLGVSLSSLQDGDDPEPQLTFGI
;
A
#
# COMPACT_ATOMS: atom_id res chain seq x y z
N MET A 1 37.55 -27.58 -40.88
CA MET A 1 37.72 -27.69 -39.42
C MET A 1 37.56 -26.27 -38.89
N SER A 2 36.33 -25.86 -38.58
CA SER A 2 35.73 -25.86 -37.21
C SER A 2 36.62 -25.04 -36.26
N GLU A 3 36.16 -23.93 -35.68
CA GLU A 3 35.16 -23.96 -34.61
C GLU A 3 34.23 -22.73 -34.63
N SER A 4 32.93 -23.00 -34.75
CA SER A 4 31.85 -22.09 -34.40
C SER A 4 31.62 -22.17 -32.89
N GLY A 5 31.99 -21.13 -32.15
CA GLY A 5 31.73 -21.03 -30.72
C GLY A 5 30.23 -20.97 -30.43
N THR A 6 29.71 -22.00 -29.77
CA THR A 6 28.36 -22.01 -29.20
C THR A 6 28.28 -21.02 -28.04
N VAL A 7 27.59 -19.90 -28.25
CA VAL A 7 27.12 -19.05 -27.15
C VAL A 7 26.05 -19.84 -26.40
N THR A 8 26.41 -20.40 -25.25
CA THR A 8 25.44 -21.02 -24.34
C THR A 8 24.49 -19.92 -23.84
N GLY A 9 23.27 -19.90 -24.36
CA GLY A 9 22.23 -18.97 -23.93
C GLY A 9 21.87 -19.22 -22.47
N TYR A 10 22.47 -18.45 -21.56
CA TYR A 10 22.07 -18.40 -20.17
C TYR A 10 20.64 -17.85 -20.09
N THR A 11 19.67 -18.76 -19.92
CA THR A 11 18.31 -18.35 -19.55
C THR A 11 18.31 -18.16 -18.05
N PRO A 12 18.12 -16.93 -17.54
CA PRO A 12 18.08 -16.71 -16.10
C PRO A 12 16.99 -17.61 -15.47
N PRO A 13 17.24 -18.16 -14.28
CA PRO A 13 16.30 -19.06 -13.63
C PRO A 13 14.95 -18.36 -13.42
N VAL A 14 13.86 -19.12 -13.62
CA VAL A 14 12.50 -18.63 -13.38
C VAL A 14 12.38 -18.24 -11.91
N ARG A 15 12.05 -16.97 -11.66
CA ARG A 15 11.87 -16.45 -10.30
C ARG A 15 10.75 -17.19 -9.59
N LYS A 16 10.86 -17.31 -8.26
CA LYS A 16 9.81 -17.85 -7.39
C LYS A 16 9.39 -16.78 -6.40
N ILE A 17 8.28 -16.10 -6.69
CA ILE A 17 7.76 -14.99 -5.90
C ILE A 17 6.55 -15.46 -5.10
N ILE A 18 6.57 -15.18 -3.79
CA ILE A 18 5.43 -15.39 -2.90
C ILE A 18 4.87 -14.03 -2.52
N HIS A 19 3.56 -13.86 -2.56
CA HIS A 19 2.84 -12.77 -1.89
C HIS A 19 2.09 -13.36 -0.71
N ILE A 20 2.41 -12.92 0.50
CA ILE A 20 1.68 -13.26 1.73
C ILE A 20 0.77 -12.09 2.09
N ASP A 21 -0.48 -12.39 2.47
CA ASP A 21 -1.49 -11.41 2.87
C ASP A 21 -2.33 -11.98 4.04
N MET A 22 -2.29 -11.31 5.20
CA MET A 22 -3.04 -11.74 6.38
C MET A 22 -4.55 -11.57 6.18
N ASP A 23 -5.31 -12.59 6.59
CA ASP A 23 -6.75 -12.60 6.33
C ASP A 23 -7.52 -11.67 7.28
N ALA A 24 -8.16 -10.65 6.71
CA ALA A 24 -8.94 -9.64 7.44
C ALA A 24 -8.18 -9.06 8.65
N PHE A 25 -6.88 -8.78 8.46
CA PHE A 25 -5.88 -8.63 9.53
C PHE A 25 -6.37 -7.96 10.81
N TYR A 26 -6.75 -6.67 10.78
CA TYR A 26 -7.12 -5.95 12.00
C TYR A 26 -8.35 -6.57 12.68
N ALA A 27 -9.39 -6.96 11.90
CA ALA A 27 -10.58 -7.58 12.48
C ALA A 27 -10.26 -8.95 13.10
N SER A 28 -9.40 -9.74 12.45
CA SER A 28 -8.92 -11.03 12.98
C SER A 28 -8.11 -10.87 14.27
N VAL A 29 -7.30 -9.81 14.40
CA VAL A 29 -6.60 -9.47 15.64
C VAL A 29 -7.60 -9.15 16.76
N GLU A 30 -8.61 -8.33 16.48
CA GLU A 30 -9.64 -7.99 17.47
C GLU A 30 -10.46 -9.22 17.90
N GLN A 31 -10.83 -10.09 16.97
CA GLN A 31 -11.55 -11.34 17.27
C GLN A 31 -10.69 -12.38 18.01
N ARG A 32 -9.38 -12.39 17.75
CA ARG A 32 -8.43 -13.23 18.50
C ARG A 32 -8.38 -12.80 19.96
N ASP A 33 -8.15 -11.51 20.19
CA ASP A 33 -7.90 -10.93 21.52
C ASP A 33 -9.19 -10.75 22.34
N ASN A 34 -10.35 -10.64 21.69
CA ASN A 34 -11.65 -10.57 22.35
C ASN A 34 -12.57 -11.71 21.84
N PRO A 35 -12.72 -12.81 22.61
CA PRO A 35 -13.56 -13.94 22.24
C PRO A 35 -15.03 -13.59 21.95
N GLU A 36 -15.58 -12.54 22.57
CA GLU A 36 -16.97 -12.12 22.35
C GLU A 36 -17.23 -11.60 20.94
N LEU A 37 -16.18 -11.25 20.19
CA LEU A 37 -16.27 -10.75 18.82
C LEU A 37 -16.22 -11.86 17.76
N ARG A 38 -15.86 -13.09 18.15
CA ARG A 38 -15.72 -14.23 17.22
C ARG A 38 -17.08 -14.59 16.61
N GLY A 39 -17.11 -14.79 15.30
CA GLY A 39 -18.35 -15.12 14.58
C GLY A 39 -19.32 -13.94 14.40
N LYS A 40 -18.97 -12.73 14.86
CA LYS A 40 -19.80 -11.52 14.74
C LYS A 40 -19.29 -10.62 13.60
N PRO A 41 -20.17 -9.83 12.96
CA PRO A 41 -19.77 -8.84 11.97
C PRO A 41 -19.01 -7.69 12.66
N VAL A 42 -17.69 -7.72 12.55
CA VAL A 42 -16.78 -6.69 13.09
C VAL A 42 -16.20 -5.82 11.97
N ALA A 43 -16.15 -4.52 12.20
CA ALA A 43 -15.38 -3.54 11.44
C ALA A 43 -14.42 -2.79 12.37
N VAL A 44 -13.13 -2.73 11.99
CA VAL A 44 -12.15 -1.88 12.65
C VAL A 44 -12.16 -0.52 11.94
N GLY A 45 -12.32 0.57 12.67
CA GLY A 45 -12.38 1.91 12.09
C GLY A 45 -13.03 2.94 13.00
N GLY A 46 -13.18 4.16 12.49
CA GLY A 46 -13.95 5.19 13.20
C GLY A 46 -15.45 4.95 13.02
N SER A 47 -16.22 4.83 14.09
CA SER A 47 -17.68 4.65 14.03
C SER A 47 -18.45 5.95 13.76
N ALA A 48 -17.77 7.10 13.84
CA ALA A 48 -18.36 8.42 13.62
C ALA A 48 -18.86 8.59 12.17
N GLU A 49 -19.69 9.60 11.93
CA GLU A 49 -20.33 9.87 10.64
C GLU A 49 -19.32 10.00 9.48
N ARG A 50 -18.19 10.67 9.73
CA ARG A 50 -17.08 10.84 8.77
C ARG A 50 -16.04 9.72 8.83
N GLY A 51 -16.30 8.68 9.63
CA GLY A 51 -15.44 7.52 9.77
C GLY A 51 -15.45 6.62 8.54
N VAL A 52 -14.41 5.79 8.44
CA VAL A 52 -14.27 4.77 7.40
C VAL A 52 -13.88 3.43 8.03
N VAL A 53 -14.29 2.35 7.38
CA VAL A 53 -13.87 0.98 7.70
C VAL A 53 -12.41 0.81 7.27
N ALA A 54 -11.51 0.57 8.21
CA ALA A 54 -10.12 0.22 7.93
C ALA A 54 -10.01 -1.27 7.53
N ALA A 55 -10.68 -2.15 8.27
CA ALA A 55 -10.78 -3.57 7.96
C ALA A 55 -12.14 -4.13 8.36
N ALA A 56 -12.64 -5.09 7.60
CA ALA A 56 -13.87 -5.81 7.89
C ALA A 56 -13.60 -7.31 8.03
N SER A 57 -14.18 -7.92 9.06
CA SER A 57 -14.25 -9.37 9.27
C SER A 57 -14.97 -10.08 8.12
N TYR A 58 -14.76 -11.39 7.96
CA TYR A 58 -15.44 -12.16 6.92
C TYR A 58 -16.96 -12.19 7.12
N GLU A 59 -17.41 -12.18 8.36
CA GLU A 59 -18.82 -12.09 8.75
C GLU A 59 -19.44 -10.77 8.28
N ALA A 60 -18.74 -9.64 8.45
CA ALA A 60 -19.20 -8.34 7.94
C ALA A 60 -19.18 -8.28 6.40
N ARG A 61 -18.17 -8.89 5.75
CA ARG A 61 -18.04 -8.90 4.29
C ARG A 61 -19.21 -9.58 3.58
N LYS A 62 -19.89 -10.53 4.23
CA LYS A 62 -21.13 -11.17 3.70
C LYS A 62 -22.25 -10.17 3.44
N PHE A 63 -22.25 -9.04 4.17
CA PHE A 63 -23.22 -7.96 4.00
C PHE A 63 -22.75 -6.86 3.03
N GLY A 64 -21.60 -7.06 2.36
CA GLY A 64 -21.01 -6.08 1.45
C GLY A 64 -20.07 -5.07 2.10
N VAL A 65 -19.88 -5.14 3.42
CA VAL A 65 -18.95 -4.25 4.15
C VAL A 65 -17.51 -4.53 3.71
N ARG A 66 -16.80 -3.47 3.30
CA ARG A 66 -15.42 -3.56 2.79
C ARG A 66 -14.56 -2.41 3.31
N SER A 67 -13.24 -2.59 3.26
CA SER A 67 -12.29 -1.52 3.58
C SER A 67 -12.53 -0.27 2.72
N ALA A 68 -12.22 0.89 3.28
CA ALA A 68 -12.49 2.23 2.73
C ALA A 68 -13.98 2.58 2.53
N MET A 69 -14.91 1.72 2.98
CA MET A 69 -16.34 2.07 3.00
C MET A 69 -16.62 3.11 4.11
N PRO A 70 -17.46 4.15 3.85
CA PRO A 70 -17.94 5.04 4.89
C PRO A 70 -18.69 4.28 5.99
N SER A 71 -18.45 4.62 7.25
CA SER A 71 -19.00 3.89 8.40
C SER A 71 -20.53 3.89 8.44
N VAL A 72 -21.15 5.00 8.03
CA VAL A 72 -22.62 5.12 7.89
C VAL A 72 -23.16 4.12 6.86
N THR A 73 -22.51 4.01 5.71
CA THR A 73 -22.88 3.05 4.66
C THR A 73 -22.71 1.61 5.15
N ALA A 74 -21.61 1.32 5.84
CA ALA A 74 -21.34 0.00 6.40
C ALA A 74 -22.40 -0.40 7.44
N LYS A 75 -22.78 0.52 8.33
CA LYS A 75 -23.84 0.30 9.34
C LYS A 75 -25.22 0.12 8.71
N ARG A 76 -25.50 0.82 7.61
CA ARG A 76 -26.74 0.62 6.84
C ARG A 76 -26.79 -0.75 6.15
N GLN A 77 -25.65 -1.24 5.65
CA GLN A 77 -25.56 -2.57 5.03
C GLN A 77 -25.61 -3.71 6.06
N CYS A 78 -25.08 -3.48 7.26
CA CYS A 78 -25.08 -4.43 8.34
C CYS A 78 -25.50 -3.71 9.64
N PRO A 79 -26.80 -3.69 9.99
CA PRO A 79 -27.30 -3.01 11.18
C PRO A 79 -26.64 -3.49 12.48
N ASP A 80 -26.29 -4.77 12.55
CA ASP A 80 -25.61 -5.40 13.70
C ASP A 80 -24.08 -5.22 13.69
N LEU A 81 -23.53 -4.44 12.75
CA LEU A 81 -22.08 -4.25 12.63
C LEU A 81 -21.49 -3.65 13.91
N ILE A 82 -20.48 -4.34 14.45
CA ILE A 82 -19.74 -3.92 15.64
C ILE A 82 -18.50 -3.16 15.18
N PHE A 83 -18.42 -1.88 15.57
CA PHE A 83 -17.22 -1.08 15.33
C PHE A 83 -16.24 -1.20 16.48
N VAL A 84 -14.97 -1.47 16.16
CA VAL A 84 -13.87 -1.52 17.11
C VAL A 84 -12.85 -0.43 16.76
N ARG A 85 -12.38 0.31 17.77
CA ARG A 85 -11.34 1.31 17.59
C ARG A 85 -10.00 0.64 17.28
N PRO A 86 -9.22 1.13 16.30
CA PRO A 86 -7.98 0.49 15.90
C PRO A 86 -6.90 0.57 16.99
N ARG A 87 -6.23 -0.56 17.26
CA ARG A 87 -5.06 -0.70 18.16
C ARG A 87 -3.76 -0.81 17.36
N PHE A 88 -3.37 0.26 16.66
CA PHE A 88 -2.24 0.24 15.71
C PHE A 88 -0.91 -0.23 16.29
N GLU A 89 -0.62 0.01 17.56
CA GLU A 89 0.62 -0.50 18.18
C GLU A 89 0.64 -2.03 18.27
N VAL A 90 -0.52 -2.67 18.53
CA VAL A 90 -0.66 -4.13 18.51
C VAL A 90 -0.49 -4.65 17.08
N TYR A 91 -1.10 -3.99 16.09
CA TYR A 91 -1.01 -4.40 14.69
C TYR A 91 0.42 -4.32 14.17
N LYS A 92 1.16 -3.26 14.54
CA LYS A 92 2.59 -3.11 14.21
C LYS A 92 3.45 -4.18 14.88
N ALA A 93 3.17 -4.53 16.14
CA ALA A 93 3.92 -5.58 16.84
C ALA A 93 3.76 -6.94 16.16
N ILE A 94 2.54 -7.32 15.80
CA ILE A 94 2.25 -8.56 15.08
C ILE A 94 2.88 -8.52 13.67
N SER A 95 2.83 -7.38 12.98
CA SER A 95 3.51 -7.21 11.69
C SER A 95 5.02 -7.44 11.78
N ARG A 96 5.68 -6.97 12.84
CA ARG A 96 7.12 -7.24 13.06
C ARG A 96 7.39 -8.73 13.25
N GLN A 97 6.60 -9.40 14.08
CA GLN A 97 6.71 -10.85 14.29
C GLN A 97 6.54 -11.64 12.97
N ILE A 98 5.55 -11.29 12.16
CA ILE A 98 5.34 -11.92 10.85
C ILE A 98 6.53 -11.69 9.91
N ARG A 99 7.14 -10.49 9.94
CA ARG A 99 8.34 -10.18 9.15
C ARG A 99 9.56 -10.96 9.62
N GLU A 100 9.69 -11.22 10.92
CA GLU A 100 10.73 -12.10 11.45
C GLU A 100 10.58 -13.53 10.90
N ILE A 101 9.34 -14.06 10.86
CA ILE A 101 9.04 -15.35 10.23
C ILE A 101 9.43 -15.35 8.74
N PHE A 102 9.15 -14.27 8.00
CA PHE A 102 9.58 -14.16 6.60
C PHE A 102 11.11 -14.20 6.44
N ALA A 103 11.84 -13.52 7.33
CA ALA A 103 13.30 -13.40 7.29
C ALA A 103 14.02 -14.74 7.49
N GLU A 104 13.38 -15.73 8.09
CA GLU A 104 13.92 -17.10 8.20
C GLU A 104 13.98 -17.84 6.85
N HIS A 105 13.25 -17.36 5.83
CA HIS A 105 13.18 -17.99 4.53
C HIS A 105 13.94 -17.24 3.44
N THR A 106 13.94 -15.90 3.47
CA THR A 106 14.66 -15.07 2.50
C THR A 106 14.96 -13.68 3.05
N PRO A 107 16.11 -13.08 2.70
CA PRO A 107 16.36 -11.67 2.99
C PRO A 107 15.63 -10.71 2.02
N VAL A 108 15.08 -11.22 0.90
CA VAL A 108 14.47 -10.41 -0.16
C VAL A 108 12.97 -10.26 0.09
N ILE A 109 12.63 -9.37 1.03
CA ILE A 109 11.25 -9.13 1.50
C ILE A 109 10.86 -7.69 1.19
N GLU A 110 9.82 -7.48 0.38
CA GLU A 110 9.25 -6.16 0.12
C GLU A 110 7.89 -6.02 0.82
N PRO A 111 7.81 -5.36 1.99
CA PRO A 111 6.53 -5.07 2.63
C PRO A 111 5.75 -4.03 1.83
N LEU A 112 4.45 -4.26 1.62
CA LEU A 112 3.56 -3.25 1.01
C LEU A 112 2.72 -2.54 2.10
N SER A 113 2.34 -3.27 3.14
CA SER A 113 1.54 -2.79 4.26
C SER A 113 2.01 -3.43 5.59
N LEU A 114 1.18 -3.36 6.64
CA LEU A 114 1.43 -4.11 7.88
C LEU A 114 1.15 -5.61 7.73
N ASP A 115 0.23 -5.99 6.84
CA ASP A 115 -0.28 -7.35 6.67
C ASP A 115 0.15 -8.06 5.39
N GLU A 116 0.84 -7.38 4.48
CA GLU A 116 1.18 -7.97 3.19
C GLU A 116 2.64 -7.68 2.78
N ALA A 117 3.27 -8.67 2.16
CA ALA A 117 4.63 -8.58 1.64
C ALA A 117 4.85 -9.50 0.42
N TYR A 118 5.73 -9.07 -0.49
CA TYR A 118 6.34 -9.97 -1.46
C TYR A 118 7.63 -10.55 -0.89
N LEU A 119 7.89 -11.82 -1.18
CA LEU A 119 9.11 -12.53 -0.86
C LEU A 119 9.66 -13.12 -2.16
N ASP A 120 10.93 -12.87 -2.46
CA ASP A 120 11.64 -13.63 -3.50
C ASP A 120 12.31 -14.84 -2.85
N VAL A 121 11.83 -16.03 -3.22
CA VAL A 121 12.32 -17.32 -2.73
C VAL A 121 12.91 -18.15 -3.86
N THR A 122 13.35 -17.49 -4.94
CA THR A 122 14.08 -18.13 -6.05
C THR A 122 15.22 -18.97 -5.49
N GLU A 123 16.00 -18.36 -4.59
CA GLU A 123 16.92 -19.02 -3.68
C GLU A 123 16.45 -18.70 -2.25
N ASN A 124 16.12 -19.73 -1.47
CA ASN A 124 15.68 -19.56 -0.08
C ASN A 124 16.71 -20.16 0.88
N LEU A 125 16.80 -19.58 2.08
CA LEU A 125 17.81 -19.88 3.10
C LEU A 125 17.76 -21.33 3.61
N GLN A 126 16.64 -22.02 3.38
CA GLN A 126 16.39 -23.37 3.90
C GLN A 126 16.53 -24.45 2.81
N GLY A 127 16.90 -24.08 1.57
CA GLY A 127 17.05 -25.03 0.47
C GLY A 127 15.76 -25.76 0.07
N ILE A 128 14.58 -25.20 0.40
CA ILE A 128 13.29 -25.83 0.09
C ILE A 128 13.05 -25.75 -1.43
N PRO A 129 12.85 -26.87 -2.14
CA PRO A 129 12.76 -26.84 -3.60
C PRO A 129 11.55 -26.06 -4.13
N LEU A 130 10.37 -26.33 -3.57
CA LEU A 130 9.09 -25.78 -4.04
C LEU A 130 8.67 -24.55 -3.24
N ALA A 131 8.43 -23.43 -3.91
CA ALA A 131 7.94 -22.21 -3.28
C ALA A 131 6.55 -22.38 -2.64
N ARG A 132 5.73 -23.31 -3.15
CA ARG A 132 4.48 -23.73 -2.51
C ARG A 132 4.71 -24.19 -1.06
N ASP A 133 5.76 -24.95 -0.82
CA ASP A 133 6.04 -25.54 0.48
C ASP A 133 6.68 -24.51 1.43
N VAL A 134 7.46 -23.56 0.90
CA VAL A 134 7.90 -22.37 1.64
C VAL A 134 6.67 -21.56 2.11
N ALA A 135 5.72 -21.26 1.21
CA ALA A 135 4.51 -20.53 1.55
C ALA A 135 3.65 -21.27 2.60
N LEU A 136 3.56 -22.60 2.52
CA LEU A 136 2.85 -23.41 3.50
C LEU A 136 3.50 -23.31 4.88
N ARG A 137 4.82 -23.49 4.97
CA ARG A 137 5.57 -23.37 6.23
C ARG A 137 5.42 -21.98 6.86
N ILE A 138 5.50 -20.92 6.06
CA ILE A 138 5.27 -19.55 6.53
C ILE A 138 3.87 -19.42 7.13
N ARG A 139 2.83 -19.88 6.40
CA ARG A 139 1.44 -19.79 6.87
C ARG A 139 1.21 -20.58 8.15
N ASP A 140 1.73 -21.80 8.23
CA ASP A 140 1.60 -22.66 9.41
C ASP A 140 2.31 -22.05 10.62
N LYS A 141 3.51 -21.48 10.43
CA LYS A 141 4.25 -20.81 11.49
C LYS A 141 3.58 -19.51 11.96
N ILE A 142 3.09 -18.68 11.03
CA ILE A 142 2.25 -17.52 11.37
C ILE A 142 1.06 -17.95 12.22
N LYS A 143 0.37 -19.03 11.84
CA LYS A 143 -0.78 -19.53 12.60
C LYS A 143 -0.38 -20.01 13.98
N ALA A 144 0.70 -20.78 14.09
CA ALA A 144 1.19 -21.32 15.35
C ALA A 144 1.60 -20.21 16.33
N GLU A 145 2.29 -19.18 15.86
CA GLU A 145 2.84 -18.15 16.75
C GLU A 145 1.89 -16.99 17.04
N THR A 146 1.01 -16.65 16.08
CA THR A 146 0.14 -15.47 16.21
C THR A 146 -1.31 -15.84 16.44
N GLY A 147 -1.71 -17.08 16.19
CA GLY A 147 -3.11 -17.53 16.15
C GLY A 147 -3.90 -17.01 14.94
N LEU A 148 -3.30 -16.23 14.04
CA LEU A 148 -3.95 -15.60 12.89
C LEU A 148 -3.73 -16.40 11.61
N ASN A 149 -4.64 -16.27 10.65
CA ASN A 149 -4.52 -16.90 9.34
C ASN A 149 -3.90 -15.95 8.32
N ALA A 150 -3.13 -16.51 7.40
CA ALA A 150 -2.62 -15.83 6.23
C ALA A 150 -2.96 -16.63 4.97
N SER A 151 -3.13 -15.92 3.87
CA SER A 151 -3.23 -16.52 2.54
C SER A 151 -1.99 -16.19 1.71
N ALA A 152 -1.65 -17.08 0.77
CA ALA A 152 -0.45 -16.95 -0.03
C ALA A 152 -0.71 -17.14 -1.53
N GLY A 153 -0.10 -16.30 -2.34
CA GLY A 153 -0.05 -16.49 -3.78
C GLY A 153 1.37 -16.73 -4.23
N ILE A 154 1.58 -17.71 -5.10
CA ILE A 154 2.90 -18.10 -5.58
C ILE A 154 2.91 -18.00 -7.10
N SER A 155 3.89 -17.30 -7.66
CA SER A 155 4.08 -17.22 -9.10
C SER A 155 5.51 -16.81 -9.47
N TYR A 156 5.75 -16.57 -10.75
CA TYR A 156 7.05 -16.21 -11.31
C TYR A 156 7.28 -14.70 -11.41
N ASN A 157 6.29 -13.89 -11.02
CA ASN A 157 6.39 -12.45 -10.89
C ASN A 157 5.44 -11.89 -9.83
N LYS A 158 5.63 -10.62 -9.46
CA LYS A 158 4.87 -9.94 -8.40
C LYS A 158 3.39 -9.81 -8.73
N PHE A 159 3.06 -9.36 -9.94
CA PHE A 159 1.67 -9.18 -10.37
C PHE A 159 0.84 -10.47 -10.19
N LEU A 160 1.31 -11.59 -10.73
CA LEU A 160 0.61 -12.87 -10.64
C LEU A 160 0.64 -13.45 -9.22
N ALA A 161 1.73 -13.29 -8.46
CA ALA A 161 1.79 -13.74 -7.07
C ALA A 161 0.73 -13.03 -6.22
N LYS A 162 0.55 -11.72 -6.37
CA LYS A 162 -0.49 -10.98 -5.64
C LYS A 162 -1.90 -11.43 -6.03
N LEU A 163 -2.13 -11.55 -7.33
CA LEU A 163 -3.42 -12.01 -7.87
C LEU A 163 -3.77 -13.43 -7.40
N ALA A 164 -2.79 -14.33 -7.33
CA ALA A 164 -2.96 -15.68 -6.81
C ALA A 164 -3.36 -15.68 -5.31
N SER A 165 -2.82 -14.74 -4.52
CA SER A 165 -3.06 -14.71 -3.07
C SER A 165 -4.51 -14.42 -2.70
N ASP A 166 -5.25 -13.70 -3.55
CA ASP A 166 -6.67 -13.40 -3.37
C ASP A 166 -7.57 -14.57 -3.80
N HIS A 167 -7.08 -15.47 -4.64
CA HIS A 167 -7.92 -16.48 -5.33
C HIS A 167 -8.53 -17.52 -4.38
N ARG A 168 -7.81 -17.91 -3.31
CA ARG A 168 -8.24 -18.93 -2.33
C ARG A 168 -8.33 -18.40 -0.90
N LYS A 169 -8.61 -17.10 -0.71
CA LYS A 169 -8.90 -16.55 0.63
C LYS A 169 -10.24 -17.10 1.15
N PRO A 170 -10.39 -17.37 2.47
CA PRO A 170 -9.38 -17.27 3.54
C PRO A 170 -8.53 -18.53 3.74
N ASN A 171 -7.41 -18.36 4.44
CA ASN A 171 -6.48 -19.38 4.91
C ASN A 171 -6.09 -20.40 3.82
N GLY A 172 -5.86 -19.90 2.61
CA GLY A 172 -5.54 -20.72 1.45
C GLY A 172 -4.28 -20.27 0.76
N GLN A 173 -3.82 -21.09 -0.18
CA GLN A 173 -2.76 -20.69 -1.09
C GLN A 173 -3.03 -21.14 -2.50
N TYR A 174 -2.51 -20.40 -3.47
CA TYR A 174 -2.69 -20.70 -4.89
C TYR A 174 -1.40 -20.47 -5.68
N VAL A 175 -1.14 -21.34 -6.66
CA VAL A 175 0.04 -21.27 -7.53
C VAL A 175 -0.42 -20.93 -8.93
N ILE A 176 0.20 -19.91 -9.54
CA ILE A 176 0.09 -19.63 -10.98
C ILE A 176 1.46 -19.87 -11.59
N SER A 177 1.61 -20.97 -12.33
CA SER A 177 2.86 -21.32 -13.02
C SER A 177 3.06 -20.49 -14.31
N PRO A 178 4.28 -20.46 -14.88
CA PRO A 178 4.56 -19.83 -16.18
C PRO A 178 3.60 -20.26 -17.30
N GLU A 179 3.24 -21.54 -17.34
CA GLU A 179 2.34 -22.11 -18.34
C GLU A 179 0.89 -21.63 -18.15
N MET A 180 0.48 -21.38 -16.90
CA MET A 180 -0.86 -20.90 -16.56
C MET A 180 -1.01 -19.39 -16.75
N GLY A 181 0.06 -18.62 -16.52
CA GLY A 181 0.03 -17.17 -16.34
C GLY A 181 -0.71 -16.40 -17.44
N PRO A 182 -0.30 -16.50 -18.72
CA PRO A 182 -0.95 -15.76 -19.80
C PRO A 182 -2.45 -16.04 -19.93
N ALA A 183 -2.85 -17.32 -19.97
CA ALA A 183 -4.25 -17.71 -20.09
C ALA A 183 -5.08 -17.32 -18.85
N PHE A 184 -4.48 -17.37 -17.66
CA PHE A 184 -5.12 -16.92 -16.43
C PHE A 184 -5.50 -15.44 -16.52
N VAL A 185 -4.60 -14.60 -17.03
CA VAL A 185 -4.82 -13.14 -17.12
C VAL A 185 -5.87 -12.76 -18.16
N GLU A 186 -5.93 -13.47 -19.29
CA GLU A 186 -6.89 -13.19 -20.37
C GLU A 186 -8.35 -13.16 -19.90
N THR A 187 -8.70 -14.07 -19.00
CA THR A 187 -10.09 -14.23 -18.50
C THR A 187 -10.49 -13.21 -17.44
N LEU A 188 -9.55 -12.44 -16.90
CA LEU A 188 -9.80 -11.60 -15.74
C LEU A 188 -10.37 -10.23 -16.14
N PRO A 189 -11.40 -9.74 -15.43
CA PRO A 189 -11.84 -8.36 -15.56
C PRO A 189 -10.70 -7.39 -15.21
N VAL A 190 -10.56 -6.30 -15.97
CA VAL A 190 -9.48 -5.31 -15.76
C VAL A 190 -9.46 -4.73 -14.35
N GLY A 191 -10.63 -4.59 -13.70
CA GLY A 191 -10.74 -4.11 -12.33
C GLY A 191 -10.19 -5.08 -11.26
N LYS A 192 -9.79 -6.30 -11.63
CA LYS A 192 -9.11 -7.27 -10.75
C LYS A 192 -7.59 -7.16 -10.83
N PHE A 193 -7.04 -6.38 -11.78
CA PHE A 193 -5.61 -6.27 -11.95
C PHE A 193 -5.03 -5.37 -10.86
N HIS A 194 -3.95 -5.82 -10.22
CA HIS A 194 -3.25 -5.00 -9.25
C HIS A 194 -2.69 -3.72 -9.91
N GLY A 195 -3.12 -2.57 -9.40
CA GLY A 195 -2.77 -1.24 -9.94
C GLY A 195 -3.88 -0.58 -10.76
N ILE A 196 -4.97 -1.27 -11.06
CA ILE A 196 -6.11 -0.72 -11.80
C ILE A 196 -7.24 -0.40 -10.81
N GLY A 197 -7.38 0.88 -10.47
CA GLY A 197 -8.47 1.37 -9.61
C GLY A 197 -9.77 1.61 -10.38
N PRO A 198 -10.89 1.94 -9.68
CA PRO A 198 -12.21 2.11 -10.30
C PRO A 198 -12.24 3.14 -11.45
N ALA A 199 -11.53 4.26 -11.32
CA ALA A 199 -11.45 5.28 -12.37
C ALA A 199 -10.74 4.78 -13.63
N THR A 200 -9.62 4.08 -13.47
CA THR A 200 -8.88 3.47 -14.58
C THR A 200 -9.69 2.36 -15.24
N ALA A 201 -10.35 1.51 -14.45
CA ALA A 201 -11.24 0.47 -14.96
C ALA A 201 -12.41 1.07 -15.75
N ALA A 202 -13.03 2.16 -15.27
CA ALA A 202 -14.10 2.85 -15.99
C ALA A 202 -13.60 3.41 -17.34
N LYS A 203 -12.40 4.01 -17.36
CA LYS A 203 -11.77 4.47 -18.60
C LYS A 203 -11.46 3.32 -19.56
N MET A 204 -10.95 2.20 -19.07
CA MET A 204 -10.71 0.99 -19.86
C MET A 204 -12.00 0.46 -20.48
N ASN A 205 -13.06 0.32 -19.69
CA ASN A 205 -14.38 -0.11 -20.15
C ASN A 205 -14.96 0.83 -21.22
N ALA A 206 -14.78 2.14 -21.07
CA ALA A 206 -15.22 3.13 -22.07
C ALA A 206 -14.47 3.00 -23.41
N LEU A 207 -13.28 2.41 -23.40
CA LEU A 207 -12.49 2.07 -24.59
C LEU A 207 -12.74 0.63 -25.08
N GLY A 208 -13.71 -0.08 -24.50
CA GLY A 208 -14.03 -1.47 -24.84
C GLY A 208 -13.07 -2.51 -24.24
N LEU A 209 -12.24 -2.12 -23.26
CA LEU A 209 -11.30 -3.01 -22.59
C LEU A 209 -11.90 -3.52 -21.28
N PHE A 210 -12.54 -4.68 -21.30
CA PHE A 210 -13.21 -5.25 -20.13
C PHE A 210 -12.38 -6.32 -19.43
N THR A 211 -11.57 -7.05 -20.21
CA THR A 211 -10.79 -8.22 -19.77
C THR A 211 -9.30 -8.07 -20.09
N GLY A 212 -8.49 -8.97 -19.53
CA GLY A 212 -7.08 -9.08 -19.89
C GLY A 212 -6.86 -9.38 -21.36
N LEU A 213 -7.75 -10.18 -21.98
CA LEU A 213 -7.69 -10.49 -23.40
C LEU A 213 -7.87 -9.23 -24.26
N ASP A 214 -8.79 -8.35 -23.87
CA ASP A 214 -9.02 -7.09 -24.60
C ASP A 214 -7.76 -6.22 -24.59
N ILE A 215 -7.07 -6.11 -23.45
CA ILE A 215 -5.78 -5.40 -23.35
C ILE A 215 -4.69 -6.12 -24.16
N ARG A 216 -4.65 -7.46 -24.11
CA ARG A 216 -3.66 -8.26 -24.85
C ARG A 216 -3.80 -8.03 -26.36
N ASN A 217 -5.01 -7.79 -26.86
CA ASN A 217 -5.27 -7.51 -28.27
C ASN A 217 -4.95 -6.07 -28.71
N GLN A 218 -4.56 -5.18 -27.78
CA GLN A 218 -4.12 -3.82 -28.11
C GLN A 218 -2.61 -3.75 -28.37
N THR A 219 -2.21 -2.73 -29.13
CA THR A 219 -0.81 -2.38 -29.34
C THR A 219 -0.24 -1.60 -28.15
N LEU A 220 1.10 -1.59 -28.03
CA LEU A 220 1.78 -0.81 -26.98
C LEU A 220 1.55 0.69 -27.18
N GLU A 221 1.51 1.15 -28.42
CA GLU A 221 1.24 2.53 -28.81
C GLU A 221 -0.15 2.96 -28.36
N PHE A 222 -1.18 2.13 -28.60
CA PHE A 222 -2.54 2.39 -28.14
C PHE A 222 -2.61 2.51 -26.62
N MET A 223 -1.95 1.59 -25.91
CA MET A 223 -1.93 1.61 -24.44
C MET A 223 -1.21 2.85 -23.89
N ASN A 224 -0.08 3.24 -24.48
CA ASN A 224 0.65 4.44 -24.07
C ASN A 224 -0.11 5.73 -24.40
N ALA A 225 -0.75 5.83 -25.57
CA ALA A 225 -1.54 6.98 -25.95
C ALA A 225 -2.71 7.21 -24.98
N ASN A 226 -3.36 6.13 -24.52
CA ASN A 226 -4.52 6.23 -23.64
C ASN A 226 -4.17 6.32 -22.15
N PHE A 227 -3.07 5.70 -21.69
CA PHE A 227 -2.75 5.57 -20.25
C PHE A 227 -1.39 6.16 -19.83
N GLY A 228 -0.70 6.83 -20.75
CA GLY A 228 0.60 7.46 -20.52
C GLY A 228 1.63 6.45 -20.03
N LYS A 229 2.41 6.82 -19.00
CA LYS A 229 3.47 5.98 -18.42
C LYS A 229 2.97 4.61 -17.92
N SER A 230 1.69 4.48 -17.58
CA SER A 230 1.12 3.21 -17.11
C SER A 230 0.69 2.28 -18.24
N GLY A 231 0.60 2.78 -19.49
CA GLY A 231 0.19 2.01 -20.66
C GLY A 231 1.06 0.78 -20.88
N ALA A 232 2.39 0.98 -20.89
CA ALA A 232 3.36 -0.11 -21.00
C ALA A 232 3.20 -1.16 -19.89
N TYR A 233 2.95 -0.73 -18.66
CA TYR A 233 2.70 -1.66 -17.55
C TYR A 233 1.47 -2.53 -17.81
N TYR A 234 0.33 -1.92 -18.18
CA TYR A 234 -0.91 -2.65 -18.48
C TYR A 234 -0.75 -3.62 -19.66
N TYR A 235 -0.03 -3.19 -20.69
CA TYR A 235 0.28 -4.01 -21.86
C TYR A 235 1.07 -5.28 -21.51
N TRP A 236 2.06 -5.18 -20.62
CA TRP A 236 2.91 -6.33 -20.26
C TRP A 236 2.23 -7.27 -19.25
N ILE A 237 1.54 -6.73 -18.24
CA ILE A 237 0.86 -7.59 -17.27
C ILE A 237 -0.30 -8.37 -17.90
N SER A 238 -0.96 -7.85 -18.93
CA SER A 238 -1.99 -8.60 -19.68
C SER A 238 -1.44 -9.85 -20.39
N ARG A 239 -0.13 -9.90 -20.59
CA ARG A 239 0.62 -11.03 -21.16
C ARG A 239 1.28 -11.89 -20.07
N GLY A 240 0.97 -11.64 -18.79
CA GLY A 240 1.59 -12.32 -17.66
C GLY A 240 3.06 -11.94 -17.44
N VAL A 241 3.51 -10.79 -17.96
CA VAL A 241 4.90 -10.31 -17.85
C VAL A 241 5.00 -9.16 -16.84
N ASP A 242 5.82 -9.34 -15.82
CA ASP A 242 6.19 -8.30 -14.85
C ASP A 242 7.62 -8.51 -14.36
N GLU A 243 8.54 -7.70 -14.86
CA GLU A 243 9.98 -7.80 -14.58
C GLU A 243 10.41 -7.11 -13.29
N ARG A 244 9.50 -6.41 -12.60
CA ARG A 244 9.85 -5.69 -11.37
C ARG A 244 10.41 -6.69 -10.34
N PRO A 245 11.62 -6.46 -9.79
CA PRO A 245 12.14 -7.31 -8.73
C PRO A 245 11.40 -7.03 -7.41
N VAL A 246 11.45 -7.99 -6.49
CA VAL A 246 11.12 -7.75 -5.09
C VAL A 246 12.25 -6.90 -4.50
N ARG A 247 11.91 -5.77 -3.89
CA ARG A 247 12.87 -4.79 -3.36
C ARG A 247 12.84 -4.78 -1.85
N ALA A 248 13.89 -5.31 -1.22
CA ALA A 248 14.00 -5.38 0.24
C ALA A 248 14.00 -4.00 0.93
N ASN A 249 14.73 -3.04 0.35
CA ASN A 249 14.93 -1.72 0.92
C ASN A 249 14.17 -0.66 0.12
N ARG A 250 13.15 -0.06 0.72
CA ARG A 250 12.49 1.13 0.18
C ARG A 250 12.77 2.33 1.09
N ILE A 251 13.57 3.26 0.59
CA ILE A 251 13.82 4.54 1.27
C ILE A 251 12.50 5.32 1.30
N ARG A 252 12.11 5.76 2.50
CA ARG A 252 10.93 6.59 2.71
C ARG A 252 11.16 7.95 2.05
N LYS A 253 10.17 8.47 1.31
CA LYS A 253 10.29 9.74 0.58
C LYS A 253 9.66 10.94 1.31
N SER A 254 8.71 10.66 2.20
CA SER A 254 8.01 11.69 2.97
C SER A 254 7.45 11.13 4.28
N ILE A 255 7.22 12.05 5.22
CA ILE A 255 6.59 11.82 6.52
C ILE A 255 5.47 12.84 6.63
N GLY A 256 4.25 12.42 6.93
CA GLY A 256 3.12 13.32 7.04
C GLY A 256 2.07 12.83 8.01
N ALA A 257 1.26 13.78 8.47
CA ALA A 257 0.08 13.56 9.27
C ALA A 257 -1.08 14.38 8.71
N GLU A 258 -2.27 13.79 8.69
CA GLU A 258 -3.50 14.48 8.30
C GLU A 258 -4.65 14.06 9.19
N THR A 259 -5.66 14.93 9.31
CA THR A 259 -6.87 14.65 10.07
C THR A 259 -8.11 15.22 9.38
N THR A 260 -9.18 14.42 9.34
CA THR A 260 -10.50 14.91 8.93
C THR A 260 -11.24 15.40 10.17
N PHE A 261 -11.71 16.64 10.14
CA PHE A 261 -12.44 17.24 11.25
C PHE A 261 -13.86 16.68 11.36
N SER A 262 -14.42 16.72 12.58
CA SER A 262 -15.83 16.37 12.84
C SER A 262 -16.78 17.36 12.17
N THR A 263 -16.46 18.65 12.25
CA THR A 263 -17.15 19.77 11.60
C THR A 263 -16.19 20.51 10.69
N ASP A 264 -16.69 21.08 9.60
CA ASP A 264 -15.84 21.87 8.71
C ASP A 264 -15.46 23.20 9.39
N LEU A 265 -14.27 23.69 9.11
CA LEU A 265 -13.68 24.90 9.70
C LEU A 265 -13.38 25.93 8.61
N ASP A 266 -13.50 27.21 8.92
CA ASP A 266 -13.38 28.31 7.94
C ASP A 266 -12.52 29.48 8.42
N THR A 267 -12.14 29.51 9.69
CA THR A 267 -11.26 30.55 10.25
C THR A 267 -9.81 30.08 10.34
N PHE A 268 -8.90 31.04 10.16
CA PHE A 268 -7.46 30.78 10.28
C PHE A 268 -7.10 30.21 11.66
N ASP A 269 -7.60 30.82 12.74
CA ASP A 269 -7.25 30.41 14.11
C ASP A 269 -7.70 28.98 14.42
N ALA A 270 -8.90 28.58 13.97
CA ALA A 270 -9.38 27.21 14.15
C ALA A 270 -8.52 26.20 13.37
N LEU A 271 -8.13 26.54 12.14
CA LEU A 271 -7.30 25.70 11.29
C LEU A 271 -5.85 25.61 11.79
N ALA A 272 -5.28 26.71 12.26
CA ALA A 272 -3.94 26.74 12.85
C ALA A 272 -3.90 25.92 14.15
N ALA A 273 -4.94 25.97 14.98
CA ALA A 273 -5.07 25.14 16.17
C ALA A 273 -5.06 23.64 15.83
N GLU A 274 -5.75 23.22 14.76
CA GLU A 274 -5.75 21.85 14.27
C GLU A 274 -4.45 21.42 13.58
N LEU A 275 -3.67 22.37 13.06
CA LEU A 275 -2.39 22.09 12.41
C LEU A 275 -1.30 21.72 13.43
N ARG A 276 -1.30 22.34 14.62
CA ARG A 276 -0.35 22.08 15.72
C ARG A 276 -0.16 20.60 16.07
N PRO A 277 -1.22 19.83 16.39
CA PRO A 277 -1.05 18.41 16.72
C PRO A 277 -0.53 17.58 15.54
N LEU A 278 -0.79 17.99 14.30
CA LEU A 278 -0.23 17.33 13.11
C LEU A 278 1.27 17.59 12.99
N VAL A 279 1.69 18.85 13.21
CA VAL A 279 3.11 19.24 13.24
C VAL A 279 3.85 18.47 14.33
N ASP A 280 3.31 18.40 15.54
CA ASP A 280 3.92 17.65 16.65
C ASP A 280 4.10 16.17 16.30
N LYS A 281 3.12 15.58 15.63
CA LYS A 281 3.16 14.18 15.21
C LYS A 281 4.22 13.93 14.13
N VAL A 282 4.33 14.82 13.14
CA VAL A 282 5.37 14.73 12.10
C VAL A 282 6.75 14.92 12.72
N TRP A 283 6.92 15.94 13.56
CA TRP A 283 8.21 16.25 14.16
C TRP A 283 8.70 15.16 15.12
N ARG A 284 7.82 14.65 16.00
CA ARG A 284 8.17 13.52 16.88
C ARG A 284 8.64 12.29 16.10
N HIS A 285 8.05 12.03 14.93
CA HIS A 285 8.51 10.96 14.06
C HIS A 285 9.91 11.24 13.50
N CYS A 286 10.16 12.47 13.02
CA CYS A 286 11.48 12.91 12.54
C CYS A 286 12.56 12.82 13.63
N GLU A 287 12.23 13.14 14.89
CA GLU A 287 13.16 12.99 16.01
C GLU A 287 13.49 11.52 16.28
N THR A 288 12.46 10.67 16.34
CA THR A 288 12.63 9.25 16.64
C THR A 288 13.41 8.51 15.54
N SER A 289 13.22 8.91 14.28
CA SER A 289 13.81 8.22 13.14
C SER A 289 15.08 8.88 12.59
N GLY A 290 15.53 10.02 13.15
CA GLY A 290 16.65 10.81 12.63
C GLY A 290 16.39 11.51 11.28
N ASN A 291 15.22 11.31 10.66
CA ASN A 291 14.93 11.85 9.32
C ASN A 291 14.81 13.37 9.37
N ARG A 292 15.42 14.04 8.39
CA ARG A 292 15.27 15.48 8.16
C ARG A 292 14.86 15.71 6.72
N GLY A 293 14.13 16.78 6.45
CA GLY A 293 13.67 17.11 5.10
C GLY A 293 13.62 18.61 4.87
N ARG A 294 13.49 19.00 3.61
CA ARG A 294 13.59 20.41 3.19
C ARG A 294 12.29 20.99 2.65
N THR A 295 11.34 20.13 2.29
CA THR A 295 10.09 20.56 1.67
C THR A 295 8.94 20.31 2.63
N VAL A 296 8.26 21.38 3.05
CA VAL A 296 7.02 21.32 3.83
C VAL A 296 5.86 21.46 2.87
N THR A 297 4.90 20.55 2.96
CA THR A 297 3.67 20.57 2.17
C THR A 297 2.47 20.66 3.11
N LEU A 298 1.61 21.65 2.87
CA LEU A 298 0.26 21.73 3.41
C LEU A 298 -0.71 21.12 2.40
N LYS A 299 -1.59 20.25 2.90
CA LYS A 299 -2.72 19.69 2.17
C LYS A 299 -4.00 20.22 2.80
N VAL A 300 -4.86 20.82 1.98
CA VAL A 300 -6.17 21.32 2.36
C VAL A 300 -7.19 20.52 1.57
N LYS A 301 -8.19 19.98 2.26
CA LYS A 301 -9.37 19.41 1.60
C LYS A 301 -10.60 20.20 2.00
N PHE A 302 -11.37 20.65 1.01
CA PHE A 302 -12.59 21.42 1.22
C PHE A 302 -13.80 20.51 1.44
N ALA A 303 -14.90 21.10 1.92
CA ALA A 303 -16.15 20.39 2.23
C ALA A 303 -16.67 19.55 1.05
N ASP A 304 -16.52 20.04 -0.18
CA ASP A 304 -16.89 19.40 -1.45
C ASP A 304 -15.86 18.38 -1.98
N PHE A 305 -14.88 18.01 -1.14
CA PHE A 305 -13.82 17.03 -1.40
C PHE A 305 -12.73 17.47 -2.37
N GLU A 306 -12.75 18.71 -2.87
CA GLU A 306 -11.63 19.29 -3.61
C GLU A 306 -10.36 19.32 -2.72
N ILE A 307 -9.21 18.94 -3.27
CA ILE A 307 -7.93 18.93 -2.56
C ILE A 307 -6.99 19.92 -3.23
N VAL A 308 -6.42 20.79 -2.41
CA VAL A 308 -5.34 21.69 -2.79
C VAL A 308 -4.11 21.38 -1.96
N THR A 309 -2.94 21.43 -2.59
CA THR A 309 -1.65 21.30 -1.91
C THR A 309 -0.80 22.53 -2.18
N ARG A 310 -0.15 23.03 -1.13
CA ARG A 310 0.88 24.07 -1.21
C ARG A 310 2.15 23.56 -0.59
N SER A 311 3.29 23.87 -1.20
CA SER A 311 4.57 23.40 -0.71
C SER A 311 5.59 24.52 -0.71
N ARG A 312 6.49 24.50 0.27
CA ARG A 312 7.65 25.38 0.34
C ARG A 312 8.88 24.56 0.64
N SER A 313 9.91 24.72 -0.19
CA SER A 313 11.23 24.18 0.04
C SER A 313 12.13 25.24 0.65
N VAL A 314 12.91 24.86 1.66
CA VAL A 314 13.93 25.70 2.29
C VAL A 314 15.34 25.19 1.94
N PRO A 315 16.37 26.05 1.95
CA PRO A 315 17.72 25.67 1.53
C PRO A 315 18.36 24.60 2.44
N ALA A 316 18.18 24.75 3.75
CA ALA A 316 18.63 23.80 4.77
C ALA A 316 17.46 22.91 5.22
N PRO A 317 17.74 21.70 5.74
CA PRO A 317 16.70 20.89 6.37
C PRO A 317 15.99 21.65 7.48
N VAL A 318 14.67 21.45 7.58
CA VAL A 318 13.84 22.07 8.63
C VAL A 318 14.43 21.70 9.99
N ALA A 319 14.82 22.72 10.75
CA ALA A 319 15.68 22.58 11.92
C ALA A 319 14.92 22.14 13.18
N GLY A 320 13.62 22.43 13.23
CA GLY A 320 12.82 22.26 14.44
C GLY A 320 11.33 22.17 14.19
N ARG A 321 10.63 21.67 15.20
CA ARG A 321 9.17 21.66 15.31
C ARG A 321 8.56 23.04 15.04
N ASP A 322 9.15 24.09 15.61
CA ASP A 322 8.63 25.46 15.48
C ASP A 322 8.84 26.05 14.09
N GLU A 323 9.91 25.66 13.40
CA GLU A 323 10.09 26.01 12.00
C GLU A 323 9.10 25.28 11.11
N LEU A 324 8.84 24.00 11.38
CA LEU A 324 7.80 23.25 10.67
C LEU A 324 6.42 23.89 10.86
N GLU A 325 6.06 24.29 12.10
CA GLU A 325 4.79 25.00 12.36
C GLU A 325 4.73 26.31 11.58
N ARG A 326 5.77 27.16 11.70
CA ARG A 326 5.82 28.45 11.02
C ARG A 326 5.66 28.31 9.51
N LEU A 327 6.35 27.34 8.90
CA LEU A 327 6.24 27.09 7.46
C LEU A 327 4.84 26.59 7.08
N ALA A 328 4.26 25.69 7.87
CA ALA A 328 2.93 25.14 7.59
C ALA A 328 1.82 26.19 7.78
N CYS A 329 1.90 27.02 8.82
CA CYS A 329 0.99 28.15 9.04
C CYS A 329 1.14 29.21 7.96
N GLY A 330 2.36 29.55 7.53
CA GLY A 330 2.57 30.48 6.43
C GLY A 330 1.99 29.97 5.09
N LEU A 331 2.00 28.64 4.86
CA LEU A 331 1.32 28.06 3.70
C LEU A 331 -0.21 28.14 3.82
N LEU A 332 -0.75 28.10 5.04
CA LEU A 332 -2.18 28.27 5.30
C LEU A 332 -2.61 29.72 5.12
N GLU A 333 -1.81 30.69 5.58
CA GLU A 333 -2.06 32.13 5.40
C GLU A 333 -2.22 32.50 3.91
N VAL A 334 -1.41 31.91 3.04
CA VAL A 334 -1.49 32.15 1.58
C VAL A 334 -2.80 31.65 0.97
N GLU A 335 -3.44 30.64 1.58
CA GLU A 335 -4.75 30.15 1.12
C GLU A 335 -5.92 30.97 1.65
N MET A 336 -5.68 31.97 2.52
CA MET A 336 -6.72 32.84 3.05
C MET A 336 -7.00 34.03 2.10
N PRO A 337 -8.26 34.48 1.95
CA PRO A 337 -9.47 33.86 2.48
C PRO A 337 -9.83 32.57 1.75
N LEU A 338 -10.38 31.60 2.49
CA LEU A 338 -10.69 30.29 1.92
C LEU A 338 -11.88 30.37 0.96
N PRO A 339 -11.83 29.68 -0.19
CA PRO A 339 -12.95 29.66 -1.12
C PRO A 339 -14.16 28.88 -0.58
N LYS A 340 -13.92 27.93 0.34
CA LYS A 340 -14.90 27.00 0.93
C LYS A 340 -14.43 26.61 2.33
N SER A 341 -15.34 26.12 3.16
CA SER A 341 -14.97 25.53 4.44
C SER A 341 -14.08 24.28 4.25
N VAL A 342 -13.16 24.09 5.18
CA VAL A 342 -12.13 23.06 5.15
C VAL A 342 -12.54 21.90 6.04
N ARG A 343 -12.45 20.69 5.49
CA ARG A 343 -12.82 19.44 6.18
C ARG A 343 -11.64 18.62 6.68
N LEU A 344 -10.45 18.83 6.10
CA LEU A 344 -9.23 18.13 6.47
C LEU A 344 -8.01 19.02 6.21
N LEU A 345 -7.08 18.99 7.15
CA LEU A 345 -5.71 19.46 6.96
C LEU A 345 -4.72 18.30 7.03
N GLY A 346 -3.64 18.44 6.29
CA GLY A 346 -2.47 17.59 6.37
C GLY A 346 -1.19 18.39 6.26
N VAL A 347 -0.17 17.98 7.00
CA VAL A 347 1.20 18.51 6.86
C VAL A 347 2.14 17.36 6.59
N SER A 348 3.07 17.55 5.66
CA SER A 348 4.13 16.58 5.39
C SER A 348 5.47 17.24 5.15
N LEU A 349 6.52 16.52 5.56
CA LEU A 349 7.91 16.81 5.27
C LEU A 349 8.42 15.81 4.22
N SER A 350 9.01 16.31 3.15
CA SER A 350 9.63 15.50 2.08
C SER A 350 11.01 16.02 1.72
N SER A 351 11.60 15.44 0.66
CA SER A 351 13.01 15.67 0.31
C SER A 351 13.90 15.28 1.49
N LEU A 352 13.64 14.06 2.00
CA LEU A 352 14.29 13.55 3.19
C LEU A 352 15.77 13.28 2.88
N GLN A 353 16.64 13.77 3.75
CA GLN A 353 18.05 13.43 3.76
C GLN A 353 18.24 12.33 4.79
N ASP A 354 18.93 11.27 4.39
CA ASP A 354 19.43 10.28 5.34
C ASP A 354 20.49 10.99 6.18
N GLY A 355 20.39 10.86 7.51
CA GLY A 355 21.17 11.64 8.48
C GLY A 355 22.68 11.39 8.50
N ASP A 356 23.24 10.81 7.43
CA ASP A 356 24.65 10.41 7.33
C ASP A 356 25.26 10.54 5.91
N ASP A 357 24.61 11.26 4.98
CA ASP A 357 25.27 11.58 3.71
C ASP A 357 26.10 12.88 3.86
N PRO A 358 27.44 12.83 3.75
CA PRO A 358 28.26 14.03 3.73
C PRO A 358 27.83 14.91 2.55
N GLU A 359 27.78 16.23 2.79
CA GLU A 359 27.33 17.22 1.82
C GLU A 359 27.86 16.93 0.41
N PRO A 360 27.00 17.00 -0.64
CA PRO A 360 27.50 16.91 -2.00
C PRO A 360 28.42 18.10 -2.25
N GLN A 361 29.72 17.80 -2.28
CA GLN A 361 30.78 18.72 -2.64
C GLN A 361 30.45 19.32 -4.01
N LEU A 362 30.32 20.64 -4.07
CA LEU A 362 30.09 21.40 -5.29
C LEU A 362 31.21 21.10 -6.31
N THR A 363 30.92 20.27 -7.31
CA THR A 363 31.73 20.19 -8.51
C THR A 363 31.36 21.35 -9.42
N PHE A 364 32.18 22.40 -9.40
CA PHE A 364 32.22 23.36 -10.50
C PHE A 364 32.90 22.68 -11.69
N GLY A 365 32.11 22.38 -12.72
CA GLY A 365 32.60 21.94 -14.03
C GLY A 365 32.54 23.09 -15.02
N ILE A 366 33.71 23.39 -15.60
CA ILE A 366 34.00 24.33 -16.68
C ILE A 366 33.22 24.01 -17.95
#